data_AF-A0A967T1V3-F1
#
_entry.id   AF-A0A967T1V3-F1
#
_cell.length_a   1.000
_cell.length_b   1.000
_cell.length_c   1.000
_cell.angle_alpha   90.00
_cell.angle_beta   90.00
_cell.angle_gamma   90.00
#
_symmetry.space_group_name_H-M   'P 1'
#
loop_
_entity.id
_entity.type
_entity.pdbx_description
1 polymer ?
#
loop_
_entity_poly.entity_id
_entity_poly.type
_entity_poly.pdbx_seq_one_letter_code
_entity_poly.pdbx_strand_id
1 'polypeptide(L)'
;KLPITIIRPSVVYGKRDRDMFQYIEMIRKGFHPMIGFGKKELNLVHVDDLVRGIILAGSHPKAEDEIFFLGGDRQHYAYELADTVGKILNRKFRSIRIPHTMVYLAGGISSLMARAT
;
A
#
# COMPACT_ATOMS: atom_id res chain seq x y z
N LYS A 1 -6.02 -23.21 -25.98
CA LYS A 1 -5.98 -22.10 -24.99
C LYS A 1 -5.16 -22.57 -23.81
N LEU A 2 -4.34 -21.70 -23.21
CA LEU A 2 -3.67 -22.01 -21.94
C LEU A 2 -4.64 -21.66 -20.80
N PRO A 3 -4.85 -22.55 -19.81
CA PRO A 3 -5.64 -22.20 -18.64
C PRO A 3 -4.86 -21.15 -17.83
N ILE A 4 -5.32 -19.90 -17.85
CA ILE A 4 -4.65 -18.79 -17.18
C ILE A 4 -5.62 -18.17 -16.16
N THR A 5 -5.14 -17.92 -14.95
CA THR A 5 -5.83 -17.14 -13.94
C THR A 5 -5.04 -15.88 -13.63
N ILE A 6 -5.71 -14.73 -13.58
CA ILE A 6 -5.07 -13.44 -13.28
C ILE A 6 -5.47 -12.98 -11.89
N ILE A 7 -4.48 -12.66 -11.04
CA ILE A 7 -4.71 -12.13 -9.70
C ILE A 7 -4.22 -10.69 -9.65
N ARG A 8 -5.10 -9.79 -9.20
CA ARG A 8 -4.87 -8.35 -9.03
C ARG A 8 -4.96 -8.00 -7.55
N PRO A 9 -3.86 -8.09 -6.80
CA PRO A 9 -3.88 -7.77 -5.38
C PRO A 9 -4.06 -6.25 -5.16
N SER A 10 -4.66 -5.90 -4.03
CA SER A 10 -4.60 -4.55 -3.48
C SER A 10 -3.23 -4.27 -2.83
N VAL A 11 -3.10 -3.24 -1.98
CA VAL A 11 -1.84 -2.94 -1.30
C VAL A 11 -1.51 -4.10 -0.35
N VAL A 12 -0.44 -4.83 -0.66
CA VAL A 12 -0.02 -6.00 0.11
C VAL A 12 0.88 -5.55 1.25
N TYR A 13 0.60 -5.99 2.48
CA TYR A 13 1.46 -5.75 3.63
C TYR A 13 1.80 -7.03 4.37
N GLY A 14 2.93 -7.02 5.09
CA GLY A 14 3.35 -8.14 5.93
C GLY A 14 4.64 -7.83 6.68
N LYS A 15 5.09 -8.78 7.51
CA LYS A 15 6.25 -8.62 8.42
C LYS A 15 7.55 -8.14 7.74
N ARG A 16 7.73 -8.45 6.45
CA ARG A 16 8.97 -8.14 5.69
C ARG A 16 8.78 -7.06 4.62
N ASP A 17 7.64 -6.37 4.63
CA ASP A 17 7.38 -5.27 3.71
C ASP A 17 8.21 -4.05 4.11
N ARG A 18 9.06 -3.60 3.19
CA ARG A 18 9.96 -2.46 3.39
C ARG A 18 9.22 -1.14 3.35
N ASP A 19 8.19 -1.02 2.53
CA ASP A 19 7.46 0.23 2.33
C ASP A 19 6.57 0.50 3.55
N MET A 20 5.85 -0.53 4.01
CA MET A 20 5.10 -0.46 5.26
C MET A 20 6.01 -0.28 6.48
N PHE A 21 7.19 -0.89 6.50
CA PHE A 21 8.16 -0.64 7.55
C PHE A 21 8.62 0.83 7.59
N GLN A 22 8.96 1.42 6.44
CA GLN A 22 9.32 2.84 6.36
C GLN A 22 8.17 3.75 6.83
N TYR A 23 6.94 3.43 6.45
CA TYR A 23 5.76 4.17 6.91
C TYR A 23 5.59 4.10 8.44
N ILE A 24 5.74 2.91 9.03
CA ILE A 24 5.71 2.71 10.49
C ILE A 24 6.84 3.50 11.16
N GLU A 25 8.05 3.49 10.58
CA GLU A 25 9.20 4.25 11.06
C GLU A 25 8.97 5.76 11.07
N MET A 26 8.30 6.30 10.06
CA MET A 26 7.96 7.73 10.00
C MET A 26 7.00 8.10 11.15
N ILE A 27 5.98 7.27 11.40
CA ILE A 27 5.05 7.47 12.51
C ILE A 27 5.76 7.33 13.85
N ARG A 28 6.67 6.36 13.98
CA ARG A 28 7.52 6.19 15.18
C ARG A 28 8.35 7.44 15.46
N LYS A 29 8.85 8.11 14.41
CA LYS A 29 9.58 9.39 14.47
C LYS A 29 8.67 10.60 14.70
N GLY A 30 7.35 10.41 14.76
CA GLY A 30 6.38 11.46 15.07
C GLY A 30 5.83 12.20 13.85
N PHE A 31 5.97 11.65 12.64
CA PHE A 31 5.57 12.30 11.39
C PHE A 31 4.73 11.38 10.50
N HIS A 32 3.63 11.92 9.98
CA HIS A 32 2.79 11.25 8.99
C HIS A 32 2.54 12.19 7.79
N PRO A 33 3.22 12.01 6.65
CA PRO A 33 2.95 12.81 5.46
C PRO A 33 1.68 12.33 4.78
N MET A 34 0.84 13.30 4.40
CA MET A 34 -0.31 13.08 3.54
C MET A 34 -0.12 13.88 2.26
N ILE A 35 -0.07 13.19 1.12
CA ILE A 35 0.04 13.84 -0.18
C ILE A 35 -1.33 14.36 -0.61
N GLY A 36 -1.40 15.67 -0.84
CA GLY A 36 -2.61 16.39 -1.17
C GLY A 36 -3.52 16.67 0.03
N PHE A 37 -4.69 17.22 -0.29
CA PHE A 37 -5.71 17.58 0.69
C PHE A 37 -6.93 16.63 0.68
N GLY A 38 -6.98 15.71 -0.29
CA GLY A 38 -8.06 14.73 -0.41
C GLY A 38 -7.92 13.58 0.58
N LYS A 39 -9.04 12.94 0.90
CA LYS A 39 -9.04 11.66 1.61
C LYS A 39 -8.41 10.60 0.72
N LYS A 40 -7.59 9.73 1.31
CA LYS A 40 -6.92 8.63 0.61
C LYS A 40 -7.42 7.32 1.17
N GLU A 41 -8.09 6.56 0.34
CA GLU A 41 -8.60 5.23 0.65
C GLU A 41 -7.57 4.18 0.23
N LEU A 42 -7.39 3.18 1.07
CA LEU A 42 -6.45 2.08 0.94
C LEU A 42 -7.22 0.79 1.19
N ASN A 43 -7.17 -0.13 0.23
CA ASN A 43 -7.52 -1.52 0.50
C ASN A 43 -6.21 -2.27 0.77
N LEU A 44 -6.10 -2.85 1.95
CA LEU A 44 -4.91 -3.56 2.42
C LEU A 44 -5.20 -5.05 2.48
N VAL A 45 -4.32 -5.88 1.91
CA VAL A 45 -4.38 -7.34 2.04
C VAL A 45 -3.13 -7.84 2.75
N HIS A 46 -3.29 -8.69 3.76
CA HIS A 46 -2.13 -9.30 4.41
C HIS A 46 -1.50 -10.35 3.48
N VAL A 47 -0.18 -10.44 3.46
CA VAL A 47 0.57 -11.35 2.58
C VAL A 47 0.11 -12.82 2.72
N ASP A 48 -0.22 -13.27 3.93
CA ASP A 48 -0.67 -14.64 4.15
C ASP A 48 -2.06 -14.91 3.52
N ASP A 49 -2.95 -13.92 3.54
CA ASP A 49 -4.27 -14.01 2.90
C ASP A 49 -4.13 -14.03 1.38
N LEU A 50 -3.25 -13.18 0.85
CA LEU A 50 -2.95 -13.16 -0.58
C LEU A 50 -2.40 -14.51 -1.05
N VAL A 51 -1.44 -15.09 -0.31
CA VAL A 51 -0.87 -16.41 -0.64
C VAL A 51 -1.96 -17.49 -0.61
N ARG A 52 -2.84 -17.49 0.40
CA ARG A 52 -3.99 -18.40 0.44
C ARG A 52 -4.90 -18.24 -0.78
N GLY A 53 -5.21 -17.02 -1.17
CA GLY A 53 -6.02 -16.72 -2.35
C GLY A 53 -5.37 -17.18 -3.66
N ILE A 54 -4.05 -17.02 -3.79
CA ILE A 54 -3.28 -17.51 -4.95
C ILE A 54 -3.32 -19.03 -5.04
N ILE A 55 -3.08 -19.74 -3.93
CA ILE A 55 -3.13 -21.21 -3.88
C ILE A 55 -4.52 -21.71 -4.23
N LEU A 56 -5.57 -21.07 -3.70
CA LEU A 56 -6.95 -21.43 -4.00
C LEU A 56 -7.27 -21.24 -5.48
N ALA A 57 -6.91 -20.08 -6.05
CA ALA A 57 -7.11 -19.81 -7.47
C ALA A 57 -6.32 -20.78 -8.36
N GLY A 58 -5.09 -21.15 -7.99
CA GLY A 58 -4.27 -22.09 -8.76
C GLY A 58 -4.70 -23.56 -8.66
N SER A 59 -5.60 -23.91 -7.74
CA SER A 59 -6.05 -25.29 -7.51
C SER A 59 -7.52 -25.53 -7.84
N HIS A 60 -8.29 -24.47 -8.09
CA HIS A 60 -9.74 -24.56 -8.26
C HIS A 60 -10.13 -24.54 -9.75
N PRO A 61 -10.83 -25.56 -10.28
CA PRO A 61 -11.20 -25.61 -11.71
C PRO A 61 -12.00 -24.40 -12.21
N LYS A 62 -12.82 -23.80 -11.33
CA LYS A 62 -13.58 -22.57 -11.66
C LYS A 62 -12.74 -21.30 -11.79
N ALA A 63 -11.44 -21.36 -11.53
CA ALA A 63 -10.56 -20.21 -11.65
C ALA A 63 -9.91 -20.10 -13.04
N GLU A 64 -10.09 -21.09 -13.92
CA GLU A 64 -9.59 -21.05 -15.29
C GLU A 64 -10.23 -19.89 -16.07
N ASP A 65 -9.39 -19.11 -16.77
CA ASP A 65 -9.77 -17.93 -17.56
C ASP A 65 -10.42 -16.79 -16.74
N GLU A 66 -10.27 -16.80 -15.41
CA GLU A 66 -10.83 -15.78 -14.51
C GLU A 66 -9.83 -14.71 -14.05
N ILE A 67 -10.38 -13.54 -13.67
CA ILE A 67 -9.63 -12.42 -13.09
C ILE A 67 -10.14 -12.13 -11.68
N PHE A 68 -9.30 -12.34 -10.67
CA PHE A 68 -9.63 -12.09 -9.27
C PHE A 68 -8.95 -10.81 -8.76
N PHE A 69 -9.71 -9.96 -8.09
CA PHE A 69 -9.19 -8.84 -7.31
C PHE A 69 -9.13 -9.27 -5.84
N LEU A 70 -7.93 -9.45 -5.31
CA LEU A 70 -7.74 -9.89 -3.92
C LEU A 70 -7.41 -8.68 -3.05
N GLY A 71 -8.32 -8.36 -2.13
CA GLY A 71 -8.18 -7.28 -1.18
C GLY A 71 -8.61 -7.70 0.21
N GLY A 72 -8.36 -6.85 1.20
CA GLY A 72 -8.93 -7.01 2.54
C GLY A 72 -10.42 -6.67 2.58
N ASP A 73 -11.03 -7.03 3.70
CA ASP A 73 -12.47 -6.99 3.93
C ASP A 73 -13.08 -5.58 3.87
N ARG A 74 -12.27 -4.55 4.07
CA ARG A 74 -12.73 -3.16 4.07
C ARG A 74 -11.70 -2.21 3.49
N GLN A 75 -12.22 -1.10 2.98
CA GLN A 75 -11.41 0.07 2.68
C GLN A 75 -11.08 0.81 3.98
N HIS A 76 -9.84 1.27 4.06
CA HIS A 76 -9.30 2.01 5.17
C HIS A 76 -8.87 3.38 4.68
N TYR A 77 -9.02 4.41 5.51
CA TYR A 77 -8.38 5.67 5.21
C TYR A 77 -6.91 5.67 5.65
N ALA A 78 -6.05 6.36 4.91
CA ALA A 78 -4.62 6.47 5.24
C ALA A 78 -4.37 7.04 6.65
N TYR A 79 -5.26 7.92 7.15
CA TYR A 79 -5.18 8.44 8.52
C TYR A 79 -5.54 7.38 9.58
N GLU A 80 -6.48 6.47 9.29
CA GLU A 80 -6.87 5.39 10.20
C GLU A 80 -5.74 4.38 10.37
N LEU A 81 -5.02 4.12 9.28
CA LEU A 81 -3.81 3.31 9.30
C LEU A 81 -2.75 3.98 10.19
N ALA A 82 -2.53 5.29 10.01
CA ALA A 82 -1.58 6.04 10.83
C ALA A 82 -1.94 6.00 12.32
N ASP A 83 -3.22 6.23 12.64
CA ASP A 83 -3.75 6.19 14.00
C ASP A 83 -3.59 4.80 14.63
N THR A 84 -3.85 3.76 13.85
CA THR A 84 -3.69 2.36 14.30
C THR A 84 -2.22 2.07 14.64
N VAL A 85 -1.29 2.46 13.76
CA VAL A 85 0.14 2.33 14.02
C VAL A 85 0.57 3.14 15.23
N GLY A 86 0.12 4.39 15.36
CA GLY A 86 0.43 5.26 16.50
C GLY A 86 -0.04 4.66 17.84
N LYS A 87 -1.24 4.06 17.87
CA LYS A 87 -1.77 3.34 19.04
C LYS A 87 -0.92 2.12 19.39
N ILE A 88 -0.57 1.29 18.41
CA ILE A 88 0.26 0.09 18.62
C ILE A 88 1.64 0.46 19.15
N LEU A 89 2.25 1.53 18.61
CA LEU A 89 3.56 2.00 19.03
C LEU A 89 3.55 2.84 20.32
N ASN A 90 2.36 3.20 20.83
CA ASN A 90 2.18 4.18 21.90
C ASN A 90 2.95 5.49 21.63
N ARG A 91 2.83 6.02 20.40
CA ARG A 91 3.51 7.24 19.95
C ARG A 91 2.53 8.24 19.36
N LYS A 92 2.75 9.52 19.70
CA LYS A 92 2.06 10.65 19.06
C LYS A 92 2.80 11.04 17.79
N PHE A 93 2.05 11.42 16.76
CA PHE A 93 2.60 11.92 15.50
C PHE A 93 1.84 13.15 15.03
N ARG A 94 2.44 13.91 14.11
CA ARG A 94 1.80 15.04 13.42
C ARG A 94 1.59 14.71 11.96
N SER A 95 0.37 14.92 11.49
CA SER A 95 0.02 14.75 10.08
C SER A 95 0.35 16.02 9.30
N ILE A 96 1.28 15.92 8.34
CA ILE A 96 1.72 17.05 7.51
C ILE A 96 1.16 16.86 6.10
N ARG A 97 0.38 17.83 5.62
CA ARG A 97 -0.16 17.81 4.26
C ARG A 97 0.85 18.41 3.29
N ILE A 98 1.22 17.65 2.26
CA ILE A 98 2.16 18.06 1.23
C ILE A 98 1.38 18.31 -0.06
N PRO A 99 1.38 19.52 -0.63
CA PRO A 99 0.73 19.80 -1.91
C PRO A 99 1.30 18.91 -3.03
N HIS A 100 0.44 18.47 -3.96
CA HIS A 100 0.89 17.62 -5.09
C HIS A 100 1.96 18.32 -5.94
N THR A 101 1.89 19.65 -6.07
CA THR A 101 2.89 20.45 -6.81
C THR A 101 4.31 20.22 -6.30
N MET A 102 4.50 20.17 -4.98
CA MET A 102 5.81 19.93 -4.37
C MET A 102 6.34 18.54 -4.69
N VAL A 103 5.47 17.53 -4.67
CA VAL A 103 5.82 16.14 -5.03
C VAL A 103 6.18 16.04 -6.51
N TYR A 104 5.42 16.68 -7.40
CA TYR A 104 5.71 16.70 -8.83
C TYR A 104 7.02 17.41 -9.16
N LEU A 105 7.33 18.54 -8.49
CA LEU A 105 8.60 19.23 -8.66
C LEU A 105 9.78 18.36 -8.23
N ALA A 106 9.68 17.70 -7.07
CA ALA A 106 10.72 16.78 -6.58
C ALA A 106 10.93 15.61 -7.56
N GLY A 107 9.84 15.02 -8.07
CA GLY A 107 9.90 13.98 -9.09
C GLY A 107 10.53 14.45 -10.40
N GLY A 108 10.20 15.67 -10.85
CA GLY A 108 10.80 16.30 -12.02
C GLY A 108 12.32 16.46 -11.90
N ILE A 109 12.80 17.02 -10.79
CA ILE A 109 14.25 17.15 -10.51
C ILE A 109 14.92 15.78 -10.48
N SER A 110 14.31 14.79 -9.80
CA SER A 110 14.85 13.43 -9.75
C SER A 110 14.97 12.80 -11.14
N SER A 111 13.97 12.99 -12.00
CA SER A 111 13.98 12.47 -13.37
C SER A 111 15.06 13.13 -14.24
N LEU A 112 15.36 14.41 -14.00
CA LEU A 112 16.38 15.15 -14.72
C LEU A 112 17.78 14.67 -14.31
N MET A 113 18.01 14.51 -13.01
CA MET A 113 19.28 13.98 -12.48
C MET A 113 19.54 12.55 -12.95
N ALA A 114 18.51 11.70 -12.98
CA ALA A 114 18.61 10.33 -13.48
C ALA A 114 18.89 10.24 -14.98
N ARG A 115 18.57 11.27 -15.77
CA ARG A 115 18.91 11.36 -17.19
C ARG A 115 20.30 11.92 -17.45
N ALA A 116 20.88 12.63 -16.48
CA ALA A 116 22.19 13.25 -16.56
C ALA A 116 23.33 12.37 -16.02
N THR A 117 23.00 11.26 -15.35
CA THR A 117 23.92 10.24 -14.84
C THR A 117 23.86 9.01 -15.73
#